data_AF-A0A8J5J1X2-F1
#
_entry.id   AF-A0A8J5J1X2-F1
#
_cell.length_a   1.000
_cell.length_b   1.000
_cell.length_c   1.000
_cell.angle_alpha   90.00
_cell.angle_beta   90.00
_cell.angle_gamma   90.00
#
_symmetry.space_group_name_H-M   'P 1'
#
loop_
_entity.id
_entity.type
_entity.pdbx_description
1 polymer ?
#
loop_
_entity_poly.entity_id
_entity_poly.type
_entity_poly.pdbx_seq_one_letter_code
_entity_poly.pdbx_strand_id
1 'polypeptide(L)'
;MKIYVVVAVSTLALSSVTAVSDREVSLSAELEVTERPSHRSRALVASTSTSFVSSLKKPPNSDKYHTKSVRVIQARVQSDAPIWNETTKTFGSKYYNTAEEQFRGALDTVNTASVEGALMYVQAEGINYNTRSEEDRCWRKNGMQYVVFYDIVFAQTNETVAEYESEYGPMLPMDGGQCTPISGTNVFSKECVSLNGNASVLNLGPFIGGESKETDARAPYPHCWWYSFPNNCPLQKWANKTEECRASTRQGLCDMDTLPDGISCTYNYRILGYVPIDDAVGITAMTNKATGEKYANFTEFCEVGGVEFQASEAGVWNASIPFWKNPQNATANAARTKKLLSAYANLLKTNKSTATGCAPPPENFTFPTLQKTAALTAVGRIERFFVQQPPRARSSSFLTSLAARSSVLRRSSSSVSKASGGEVATAESMSHLERLKDLWRKYGIVAIGTYLTMYGAVLGSMYLAIDQGWVRTNKRTTSKGEGQSDESFNLVTTTNKFVKIAEDLGIAQYLEVEQVSSKTGTFLLAWIATKFTEPLRLALTIAVTPRIARLLGRAPKLPPKAPGKIASMIKKQTAPKEKPKA
;
A
#
# COMPACT_ATOMS: atom_id res chain seq x y z
N MET A 1 -60.00 53.43 11.41
CA MET A 1 -58.77 52.75 10.96
C MET A 1 -57.96 52.40 12.19
N LYS A 2 -57.74 51.10 12.42
CA LYS A 2 -57.05 50.44 13.56
C LYS A 2 -57.54 50.78 14.97
N ILE A 3 -58.50 49.93 15.38
CA ILE A 3 -59.04 49.74 16.71
C ILE A 3 -57.94 49.19 17.64
N TYR A 4 -57.63 49.90 18.72
CA TYR A 4 -57.09 49.33 19.95
C TYR A 4 -58.28 49.13 20.90
N VAL A 5 -58.49 47.90 21.39
CA VAL A 5 -59.53 47.53 22.38
C VAL A 5 -58.79 47.22 23.68
N VAL A 6 -58.83 48.15 24.64
CA VAL A 6 -59.69 48.18 25.86
C VAL A 6 -59.15 47.19 26.91
N VAL A 7 -58.41 47.64 27.92
CA VAL A 7 -58.85 48.34 29.16
C VAL A 7 -59.72 47.46 30.07
N ALA A 8 -59.19 47.13 31.25
CA ALA A 8 -59.86 47.33 32.55
C ALA A 8 -58.88 46.87 33.66
N VAL A 9 -58.28 47.79 34.43
CA VAL A 9 -58.78 48.50 35.62
C VAL A 9 -58.24 47.85 36.89
N SER A 10 -57.52 48.69 37.63
CA SER A 10 -56.79 48.48 38.87
C SER A 10 -57.68 48.19 40.08
N THR A 11 -57.16 47.43 41.04
CA THR A 11 -57.14 47.81 42.47
C THR A 11 -56.09 47.00 43.25
N LEU A 12 -55.14 47.74 43.84
CA LEU A 12 -54.56 47.62 45.19
C LEU A 12 -54.31 46.23 45.79
N ALA A 13 -53.06 45.91 46.16
CA ALA A 13 -52.55 46.12 47.52
C ALA A 13 -51.18 45.43 47.79
N LEU A 14 -50.45 46.03 48.74
CA LEU A 14 -49.33 45.54 49.54
C LEU A 14 -47.89 45.59 48.99
N SER A 15 -47.10 46.37 49.72
CA SER A 15 -45.68 46.66 49.60
C SER A 15 -44.78 45.54 50.14
N SER A 16 -43.51 45.63 49.74
CA SER A 16 -42.30 44.94 50.24
C SER A 16 -42.08 43.50 49.72
N VAL A 17 -41.11 43.34 48.83
CA VAL A 17 -39.80 42.69 49.06
C VAL A 17 -38.93 42.92 47.80
N THR A 18 -37.67 43.25 48.03
CA THR A 18 -36.61 43.48 47.05
C THR A 18 -36.41 42.31 46.09
N ALA A 19 -36.19 42.61 44.81
CA ALA A 19 -35.91 41.65 43.74
C ALA A 19 -34.71 40.74 44.06
N VAL A 20 -34.93 39.42 44.03
CA VAL A 20 -33.89 38.41 43.93
C VAL A 20 -33.76 38.02 42.45
N SER A 21 -32.58 38.28 41.90
CA SER A 21 -32.10 37.80 40.61
C SER A 21 -31.59 36.37 40.79
N ASP A 22 -32.18 35.40 40.08
CA ASP A 22 -31.67 34.03 40.08
C ASP A 22 -30.42 33.93 39.21
N ARG A 23 -29.43 33.30 39.82
CA ARG A 23 -28.00 33.54 39.64
C ARG A 23 -27.38 32.26 39.11
N GLU A 24 -26.74 32.34 37.95
CA GLU A 24 -25.60 31.47 37.63
C GLU A 24 -24.56 31.60 38.74
N VAL A 25 -24.19 30.49 39.38
CA VAL A 25 -23.07 30.47 40.33
C VAL A 25 -22.21 29.24 40.09
N SER A 26 -21.02 29.53 39.54
CA SER A 26 -19.78 28.78 39.71
C SER A 26 -19.46 28.60 41.19
N LEU A 27 -18.99 27.42 41.61
CA LEU A 27 -18.23 27.32 42.85
C LEU A 27 -17.06 26.33 42.73
N SER A 28 -15.88 26.92 42.70
CA SER A 28 -14.60 26.33 43.09
C SER A 28 -14.70 25.78 44.52
N ALA A 29 -14.13 24.60 44.76
CA ALA A 29 -13.78 24.15 46.09
C ALA A 29 -12.33 23.66 46.07
N GLU A 30 -11.44 24.51 46.56
CA GLU A 30 -10.16 24.12 47.14
C GLU A 30 -10.45 23.14 48.28
N LEU A 31 -9.71 22.02 48.32
CA LEU A 31 -9.67 21.14 49.48
C LEU A 31 -8.24 21.15 50.00
N GLU A 32 -7.97 22.04 50.96
CA GLU A 32 -6.90 21.91 51.93
C GLU A 32 -7.08 20.59 52.68
N VAL A 33 -6.11 19.69 52.60
CA VAL A 33 -6.01 18.53 53.49
C VAL A 33 -4.91 18.83 54.50
N THR A 34 -5.34 19.19 55.70
CA THR A 34 -4.54 19.33 56.90
C THR A 34 -3.81 18.01 57.22
N GLU A 35 -2.48 18.04 57.22
CA GLU A 35 -1.64 16.96 57.77
C GLU A 35 -1.82 16.83 59.29
N ARG A 36 -2.13 15.63 59.78
CA ARG A 36 -1.60 15.10 61.04
C ARG A 36 -1.49 13.57 61.01
N PRO A 37 -0.46 12.98 61.65
CA PRO A 37 0.06 11.67 61.29
C PRO A 37 -0.68 10.56 62.03
N SER A 38 -1.03 9.50 61.31
CA SER A 38 -1.41 8.21 61.91
C SER A 38 -0.61 7.10 61.25
N HIS A 39 0.44 6.66 61.96
CA HIS A 39 1.17 5.45 61.65
C HIS A 39 0.29 4.22 61.89
N ARG A 40 -0.17 3.56 60.82
CA ARG A 40 -0.19 2.08 60.72
C ARG A 40 -0.63 1.61 59.34
N SER A 41 0.37 1.20 58.57
CA SER A 41 0.40 0.03 57.69
C SER A 41 -0.90 -0.42 57.02
N ARG A 42 -1.06 -0.04 55.76
CA ARG A 42 -1.56 -0.96 54.73
C ARG A 42 -0.78 -0.69 53.45
N ALA A 43 0.11 -1.63 53.12
CA ALA A 43 0.92 -1.60 51.91
C ALA A 43 0.00 -1.48 50.70
N LEU A 44 -0.11 -0.28 50.16
CA LEU A 44 -0.57 -0.07 48.80
C LEU A 44 0.58 -0.56 47.91
N VAL A 45 0.30 -1.61 47.15
CA VAL A 45 1.19 -2.10 46.09
C VAL A 45 1.44 -0.93 45.14
N ALA A 46 2.55 -0.23 45.34
CA ALA A 46 3.11 0.67 44.35
C ALA A 46 3.60 -0.23 43.21
N SER A 47 2.72 -0.50 42.25
CA SER A 47 3.11 -1.01 40.95
C SER A 47 3.88 0.12 40.26
N THR A 48 5.18 0.21 40.54
CA THR A 48 6.14 0.98 39.75
C THR A 48 6.10 0.40 38.33
N SER A 49 5.23 0.96 37.49
CA SER A 49 5.22 0.70 36.05
C SER A 49 6.57 1.15 35.48
N THR A 50 7.55 0.25 35.46
CA THR A 50 8.80 0.46 34.73
C THR A 50 8.43 0.68 33.26
N SER A 51 8.81 1.84 32.72
CA SER A 51 8.54 2.15 31.31
C SER A 51 9.24 1.12 30.42
N PHE A 52 8.64 0.67 29.31
CA PHE A 52 9.32 -0.30 28.43
C PHE A 52 10.67 0.22 27.93
N VAL A 53 10.82 1.54 27.78
CA VAL A 53 12.10 2.17 27.42
C VAL A 53 13.19 1.81 28.43
N SER A 54 12.85 1.72 29.72
CA SER A 54 13.81 1.32 30.76
C SER A 54 14.17 -0.17 30.77
N SER A 55 13.40 -1.03 30.10
CA SER A 55 13.76 -2.45 29.93
C SER A 55 14.66 -2.70 28.71
N LEU A 56 14.84 -1.71 27.83
CA LEU A 56 15.70 -1.85 26.65
C LEU A 56 17.18 -1.70 27.02
N LYS A 57 18.01 -2.57 26.47
CA LYS A 57 19.46 -2.55 26.53
C LYS A 57 20.00 -1.33 25.78
N LYS A 58 20.82 -0.54 26.46
CA LYS A 58 21.50 0.61 25.86
C LYS A 58 22.74 0.10 25.11
N PRO A 59 22.83 0.29 23.79
CA PRO A 59 24.04 -0.06 23.07
C PRO A 59 25.20 0.84 23.55
N PRO A 60 26.45 0.33 23.56
CA PRO A 60 27.61 1.14 23.90
C PRO A 60 27.81 2.20 22.80
N ASN A 61 27.54 3.46 23.13
CA ASN A 61 27.74 4.57 22.21
C ASN A 61 28.88 5.47 22.71
N SER A 62 29.98 5.52 21.96
CA SER A 62 31.12 6.40 22.22
C SER A 62 30.96 7.78 21.60
N ASP A 63 30.01 7.97 20.69
CA ASP A 63 29.73 9.26 20.07
C ASP A 63 29.01 10.17 21.06
N LYS A 64 29.61 11.31 21.37
CA LYS A 64 29.02 12.32 22.27
C LYS A 64 27.94 13.15 21.57
N TYR A 65 27.91 13.14 20.25
CA TYR A 65 26.97 13.91 19.44
C TYR A 65 25.98 12.93 18.83
N HIS A 66 24.91 12.59 19.56
CA HIS A 66 23.83 11.76 19.04
C HIS A 66 22.48 12.25 19.54
N THR A 67 21.44 12.01 18.75
CA THR A 67 20.06 12.31 19.13
C THR A 67 19.68 11.52 20.37
N LYS A 68 19.16 12.21 21.39
CA LYS A 68 18.56 11.52 22.54
C LYS A 68 17.29 10.82 22.10
N SER A 69 17.06 9.62 22.64
CA SER A 69 15.84 8.87 22.34
C SER A 69 14.58 9.64 22.74
N VAL A 70 13.65 9.79 21.80
CA VAL A 70 12.33 10.38 21.97
C VAL A 70 11.30 9.27 22.06
N ARG A 71 10.34 9.38 22.98
CA ARG A 71 9.25 8.40 23.15
C ARG A 71 7.92 9.02 22.71
N VAL A 72 7.17 8.28 21.90
CA VAL A 72 5.88 8.70 21.34
C VAL A 72 4.87 7.56 21.38
N ILE A 73 3.58 7.89 21.51
CA ILE A 73 2.49 6.95 21.25
C ILE A 73 1.86 7.29 19.92
N GLN A 74 1.71 6.29 19.08
CA GLN A 74 1.16 6.42 17.73
C GLN A 74 0.15 5.29 17.48
N ALA A 75 -0.61 5.42 16.40
CA ALA A 75 -1.57 4.44 15.96
C ALA A 75 -1.32 4.03 14.51
N ARG A 76 -1.71 2.80 14.17
CA ARG A 76 -1.69 2.30 12.79
C ARG A 76 -2.99 1.56 12.51
N VAL A 77 -3.55 1.80 11.32
CA VAL A 77 -4.73 1.07 10.85
C VAL A 77 -4.26 -0.19 10.12
N GLN A 78 -4.80 -1.34 10.50
CA GLN A 78 -4.33 -2.65 10.03
C GLN A 78 -5.51 -3.55 9.64
N SER A 79 -5.25 -4.48 8.74
CA SER A 79 -6.21 -5.52 8.36
C SER A 79 -6.21 -6.72 9.31
N ASP A 80 -5.21 -6.81 10.17
CA ASP A 80 -5.03 -7.88 11.12
C ASP A 80 -4.89 -7.39 12.56
N ALA A 81 -5.41 -8.21 13.47
CA ALA A 81 -5.17 -8.06 14.89
C ALA A 81 -3.77 -8.56 15.23
N PRO A 82 -2.98 -7.78 16.00
CA PRO A 82 -1.76 -8.28 16.61
C PRO A 82 -2.03 -9.51 17.48
N ILE A 83 -1.11 -10.47 17.45
CA ILE A 83 -1.17 -11.70 18.25
C ILE A 83 -0.30 -11.57 19.50
N TRP A 84 -0.82 -12.02 20.64
CA TRP A 84 -0.07 -12.04 21.89
C TRP A 84 0.89 -13.24 21.91
N ASN A 85 2.15 -12.97 22.16
CA ASN A 85 3.18 -13.99 22.34
C ASN A 85 3.43 -14.19 23.84
N GLU A 86 3.05 -15.35 24.37
CA GLU A 86 3.17 -15.66 25.79
C GLU A 86 4.61 -15.82 26.27
N THR A 87 5.56 -16.10 25.38
CA THR A 87 6.97 -16.27 25.71
C THR A 87 7.64 -14.92 25.88
N THR A 88 7.44 -14.00 24.93
CA THR A 88 8.03 -12.66 24.98
C THR A 88 7.18 -11.67 25.77
N LYS A 89 5.93 -12.01 26.11
CA LYS A 89 4.94 -11.12 26.74
C LYS A 89 4.76 -9.83 25.94
N THR A 90 4.70 -9.97 24.62
CA THR A 90 4.53 -8.86 23.67
C THR A 90 3.56 -9.24 22.57
N PHE A 91 2.99 -8.22 21.93
CA PHE A 91 2.23 -8.41 20.69
C PHE A 91 3.15 -8.36 19.47
N GLY A 92 2.83 -9.17 18.46
CA GLY A 92 3.50 -9.17 17.16
C GLY A 92 2.53 -9.39 16.00
N SER A 93 3.06 -9.35 14.78
CA SER A 93 2.30 -9.60 13.55
C SER A 93 1.84 -11.05 13.46
N LYS A 94 0.61 -11.30 12.98
CA LYS A 94 0.08 -12.67 12.82
C LYS A 94 0.66 -13.44 11.63
N TYR A 95 1.38 -12.76 10.73
CA TYR A 95 1.86 -13.36 9.47
C TYR A 95 3.16 -14.15 9.62
N TYR A 96 3.73 -14.20 10.81
CA TYR A 96 5.02 -14.83 11.08
C TYR A 96 4.94 -15.78 12.26
N ASN A 97 5.89 -16.71 12.35
CA ASN A 97 5.86 -17.80 13.33
C ASN A 97 6.83 -17.60 14.49
N THR A 98 7.94 -16.88 14.28
CA THR A 98 8.94 -16.61 15.33
C THR A 98 8.71 -15.24 15.96
N ALA A 99 9.08 -15.08 17.24
CA ALA A 99 8.85 -13.82 17.95
C ALA A 99 9.59 -12.65 17.29
N GLU A 100 10.79 -12.89 16.79
CA GLU A 100 11.65 -11.92 16.12
C GLU A 100 11.02 -11.45 14.79
N GLU A 101 10.48 -12.38 14.00
CA GLU A 101 9.80 -12.04 12.74
C GLU A 101 8.44 -11.39 12.97
N GLN A 102 7.69 -11.85 13.97
CA GLN A 102 6.41 -11.25 14.37
C GLN A 102 6.62 -9.82 14.84
N PHE A 103 7.68 -9.57 15.62
CA PHE A 103 8.11 -8.23 15.99
C PHE A 103 8.51 -7.44 14.74
N ARG A 104 9.48 -7.90 13.96
CA ARG A 104 9.92 -7.15 12.77
C ARG A 104 8.76 -6.79 11.84
N GLY A 105 7.92 -7.76 11.52
CA GLY A 105 6.81 -7.63 10.59
C GLY A 105 5.76 -6.58 10.96
N ALA A 106 5.63 -6.20 12.23
CA ALA A 106 4.62 -5.23 12.65
C ALA A 106 5.01 -3.75 12.39
N LEU A 107 6.30 -3.42 12.24
CA LEU A 107 6.79 -2.10 11.78
C LEU A 107 7.96 -2.19 10.76
N ASP A 108 7.89 -3.11 9.79
CA ASP A 108 8.92 -3.24 8.74
C ASP A 108 8.66 -2.32 7.55
N THR A 109 9.11 -1.05 7.60
CA THR A 109 8.88 -0.04 6.55
C THR A 109 7.40 0.24 6.33
N VAL A 110 6.82 0.94 7.30
CA VAL A 110 5.38 1.26 7.31
C VAL A 110 5.12 2.68 7.76
N ASN A 111 3.92 3.17 7.48
CA ASN A 111 3.40 4.37 8.08
C ASN A 111 2.64 4.09 9.37
N THR A 112 2.72 5.06 10.27
CA THR A 112 1.90 5.22 11.46
C THR A 112 1.33 6.64 11.46
N ALA A 113 0.48 6.95 12.41
CA ALA A 113 -0.13 8.26 12.55
C ALA A 113 -0.34 8.61 14.02
N SER A 114 -0.69 9.86 14.30
CA SER A 114 -1.41 10.18 15.53
C SER A 114 -2.74 9.42 15.59
N VAL A 115 -3.38 9.36 16.75
CA VAL A 115 -4.68 8.67 16.89
C VAL A 115 -5.73 9.33 15.99
N GLU A 116 -5.67 10.65 15.92
CA GLU A 116 -6.43 11.50 15.01
C GLU A 116 -6.12 11.16 13.55
N GLY A 117 -4.83 11.03 13.20
CA GLY A 117 -4.41 10.68 11.86
C GLY A 117 -4.81 9.28 11.41
N ALA A 118 -4.90 8.31 12.33
CA ALA A 118 -5.43 6.98 12.04
C ALA A 118 -6.92 7.05 11.65
N LEU A 119 -7.73 7.83 12.37
CA LEU A 119 -9.15 8.03 12.01
C LEU A 119 -9.31 8.85 10.73
N MET A 120 -8.45 9.83 10.49
CA MET A 120 -8.39 10.56 9.23
C MET A 120 -8.17 9.59 8.07
N TYR A 121 -7.18 8.68 8.16
CA TYR A 121 -6.91 7.69 7.13
C TYR A 121 -8.11 6.77 6.87
N VAL A 122 -8.75 6.28 7.93
CA VAL A 122 -10.00 5.50 7.81
C VAL A 122 -11.05 6.30 7.06
N GLN A 123 -11.35 7.54 7.46
CA GLN A 123 -12.42 8.35 6.90
C GLN A 123 -12.14 8.80 5.45
N ALA A 124 -10.97 9.37 5.19
CA ALA A 124 -10.64 10.03 3.93
C ALA A 124 -10.27 9.05 2.83
N GLU A 125 -9.75 7.87 3.19
CA GLU A 125 -9.21 6.91 2.22
C GLU A 125 -9.72 5.48 2.41
N GLY A 126 -10.15 5.10 3.61
CA GLY A 126 -10.48 3.73 3.96
C GLY A 126 -11.90 3.29 3.63
N ILE A 127 -12.88 4.16 3.90
CA ILE A 127 -14.30 3.77 4.04
C ILE A 127 -15.25 4.43 3.04
N ASN A 128 -14.78 5.31 2.16
CA ASN A 128 -15.69 5.94 1.22
C ASN A 128 -16.32 4.89 0.31
N TYR A 129 -17.64 4.76 0.38
CA TYR A 129 -18.42 3.84 -0.43
C TYR A 129 -18.10 4.01 -1.90
N ASN A 130 -18.07 5.25 -2.41
CA ASN A 130 -17.96 5.54 -3.84
C ASN A 130 -16.59 5.26 -4.47
N THR A 131 -15.53 5.12 -3.67
CA THR A 131 -14.16 4.88 -4.17
C THR A 131 -13.82 3.39 -4.25
N ARG A 132 -14.77 2.52 -3.93
CA ARG A 132 -14.60 1.06 -3.93
C ARG A 132 -15.39 0.45 -5.08
N SER A 133 -14.84 -0.63 -5.66
CA SER A 133 -15.49 -1.41 -6.71
C SER A 133 -16.82 -2.02 -6.23
N GLU A 134 -17.63 -2.56 -7.13
CA GLU A 134 -18.84 -3.29 -6.72
C GLU A 134 -18.47 -4.58 -5.99
N GLU A 135 -17.41 -5.26 -6.43
CA GLU A 135 -16.97 -6.53 -5.86
C GLU A 135 -16.32 -6.36 -4.48
N ASP A 136 -15.61 -5.25 -4.26
CA ASP A 136 -14.95 -4.95 -2.99
C ASP A 136 -15.77 -4.01 -2.11
N ARG A 137 -17.05 -3.76 -2.45
CA ARG A 137 -17.87 -2.75 -1.77
C ARG A 137 -17.98 -2.98 -0.27
N CYS A 138 -18.09 -4.25 0.12
CA CYS A 138 -18.22 -4.69 1.50
C CYS A 138 -16.89 -5.09 2.16
N TRP A 139 -15.79 -4.57 1.61
CA TRP A 139 -14.47 -4.59 2.20
C TRP A 139 -13.97 -3.14 2.34
N ARG A 140 -13.37 -2.78 3.48
CA ARG A 140 -12.65 -1.50 3.57
C ARG A 140 -11.38 -1.57 2.74
N LYS A 141 -10.89 -0.44 2.23
CA LYS A 141 -9.62 -0.38 1.48
C LYS A 141 -8.53 -1.14 2.26
N ASN A 142 -7.73 -1.95 1.58
CA ASN A 142 -6.68 -2.79 2.18
C ASN A 142 -7.15 -3.73 3.31
N GLY A 143 -8.46 -4.00 3.43
CA GLY A 143 -9.02 -4.84 4.47
C GLY A 143 -8.94 -4.25 5.88
N MET A 144 -8.90 -2.92 6.05
CA MET A 144 -8.80 -2.26 7.37
C MET A 144 -9.85 -2.79 8.36
N GLN A 145 -9.39 -3.25 9.52
CA GLN A 145 -10.25 -3.80 10.58
C GLN A 145 -9.90 -3.29 11.97
N TYR A 146 -8.65 -2.88 12.21
CA TYR A 146 -8.17 -2.55 13.56
C TYR A 146 -7.41 -1.23 13.58
N VAL A 147 -7.58 -0.47 14.66
CA VAL A 147 -6.66 0.59 15.05
C VAL A 147 -5.73 0.03 16.14
N VAL A 148 -4.46 -0.12 15.81
CA VAL A 148 -3.42 -0.67 16.68
C VAL A 148 -2.60 0.45 17.29
N PHE A 149 -2.43 0.43 18.61
CA PHE A 149 -1.68 1.45 19.36
C PHE A 149 -0.26 0.98 19.66
N TYR A 150 0.70 1.85 19.39
CA TYR A 150 2.13 1.61 19.53
C TYR A 150 2.75 2.57 20.54
N ASP A 151 3.67 2.06 21.34
CA ASP A 151 4.55 2.81 22.22
C ASP A 151 5.96 2.72 21.62
N ILE A 152 6.37 3.80 20.96
CA ILE A 152 7.55 3.86 20.11
C ILE A 152 8.61 4.71 20.79
N VAL A 153 9.85 4.28 20.70
CA VAL A 153 11.04 5.07 21.02
C VAL A 153 11.89 5.18 19.77
N PHE A 154 12.40 6.37 19.47
CA PHE A 154 13.25 6.58 18.30
C PHE A 154 14.37 7.57 18.59
N ALA A 155 15.45 7.48 17.82
CA ALA A 155 16.55 8.43 17.79
C ALA A 155 16.95 8.62 16.31
N GLN A 156 16.98 9.87 15.85
CA GLN A 156 17.41 10.16 14.49
C GLN A 156 18.90 9.99 14.33
N THR A 157 19.31 9.68 13.10
CA THR A 157 20.71 9.72 12.71
C THR A 157 21.24 11.16 12.76
N ASN A 158 22.54 11.32 12.98
CA ASN A 158 23.17 12.63 12.96
C ASN A 158 23.09 13.27 11.59
N GLU A 159 23.20 12.46 10.53
CA GLU A 159 23.11 12.91 9.15
C GLU A 159 21.74 13.50 8.85
N THR A 160 20.66 12.87 9.34
CA THR A 160 19.28 13.39 9.18
C THR A 160 19.09 14.69 9.94
N VAL A 161 19.54 14.78 11.19
CA VAL A 161 19.41 16.02 11.98
C VAL A 161 20.23 17.14 11.34
N ALA A 162 21.40 16.84 10.79
CA ALA A 162 22.22 17.81 10.08
C ALA A 162 21.61 18.28 8.75
N GLU A 163 20.99 17.37 7.98
CA GLU A 163 20.36 17.71 6.70
C GLU A 163 19.09 18.55 6.86
N TYR A 164 18.22 18.17 7.81
CA TYR A 164 16.88 18.77 7.93
C TYR A 164 16.75 19.80 9.06
N GLU A 165 17.74 19.90 9.94
CA GLU A 165 17.72 20.79 11.11
C GLU A 165 16.44 20.65 11.96
N SER A 166 15.90 19.43 12.04
CA SER A 166 14.60 19.10 12.63
C SER A 166 14.63 17.73 13.32
N GLU A 167 13.76 17.52 14.31
CA GLU A 167 13.58 16.21 14.99
C GLU A 167 13.01 15.15 14.03
N TYR A 168 12.26 15.55 13.02
CA TYR A 168 11.72 14.66 11.98
C TYR A 168 12.23 15.08 10.61
N GLY A 169 12.52 14.08 9.78
CA GLY A 169 12.66 14.28 8.33
C GLY A 169 11.29 14.45 7.66
N PRO A 170 11.26 14.64 6.34
CA PRO A 170 10.01 14.65 5.58
C PRO A 170 9.31 13.29 5.69
N MET A 171 7.98 13.29 5.78
CA MET A 171 7.20 12.06 5.72
C MET A 171 7.41 11.36 4.37
N LEU A 172 7.71 10.07 4.44
CA LEU A 172 7.84 9.20 3.28
C LEU A 172 6.63 8.27 3.23
N PRO A 173 5.72 8.40 2.24
CA PRO A 173 4.66 7.43 2.04
C PRO A 173 5.27 6.03 1.84
N MET A 174 4.68 5.02 2.47
CA MET A 174 5.16 3.64 2.44
C MET A 174 4.02 2.67 2.15
N ASP A 175 4.19 1.91 1.06
CA ASP A 175 3.23 0.92 0.58
C ASP A 175 3.90 -0.44 0.43
N GLY A 176 3.29 -1.48 1.01
CA GLY A 176 3.74 -2.87 0.83
C GLY A 176 5.15 -3.15 1.36
N GLY A 177 5.63 -2.39 2.34
CA GLY A 177 6.97 -2.57 2.93
C GLY A 177 8.08 -1.78 2.26
N GLN A 178 7.75 -0.88 1.35
CA GLN A 178 8.72 0.02 0.72
C GLN A 178 8.21 1.46 0.74
N CYS A 179 9.11 2.41 0.52
CA CYS A 179 8.76 3.73 0.02
C CYS A 179 7.83 3.63 -1.18
N THR A 180 6.82 4.49 -1.23
CA THR A 180 5.95 4.62 -2.40
C THR A 180 6.76 5.20 -3.56
N PRO A 181 6.85 4.52 -4.72
CA PRO A 181 7.48 5.07 -5.91
C PRO A 181 6.73 6.33 -6.36
N ILE A 182 7.47 7.35 -6.82
CA ILE A 182 6.89 8.56 -7.42
C ILE A 182 6.45 8.32 -8.86
N SER A 183 6.94 7.25 -9.50
CA SER A 183 6.53 6.81 -10.84
C SER A 183 6.90 5.33 -11.06
N GLY A 184 6.03 4.59 -11.75
CA GLY A 184 6.20 3.16 -11.98
C GLY A 184 6.40 2.37 -10.68
N THR A 185 7.25 1.35 -10.72
CA THR A 185 7.50 0.48 -9.56
C THR A 185 8.80 0.73 -8.82
N ASN A 186 9.76 1.42 -9.45
CA ASN A 186 11.16 1.50 -8.99
C ASN A 186 11.78 2.91 -9.05
N VAL A 187 10.98 3.96 -9.35
CA VAL A 187 11.46 5.34 -9.32
C VAL A 187 11.05 5.96 -7.99
N PHE A 188 12.04 6.25 -7.14
CA PHE A 188 11.81 6.78 -5.79
C PHE A 188 12.21 8.24 -5.69
N SER A 189 11.63 8.95 -4.72
CA SER A 189 12.04 10.32 -4.41
C SER A 189 13.49 10.36 -3.90
N LYS A 190 14.11 11.54 -3.95
CA LYS A 190 15.48 11.75 -3.45
C LYS A 190 15.59 11.37 -1.98
N GLU A 191 14.56 11.67 -1.19
CA GLU A 191 14.47 11.42 0.25
C GLU A 191 14.34 9.92 0.55
N CYS A 192 13.63 9.16 -0.28
CA CYS A 192 13.60 7.70 -0.16
C CYS A 192 14.94 7.06 -0.53
N VAL A 193 15.61 7.57 -1.56
CA VAL A 193 16.95 7.10 -1.92
C VAL A 193 17.98 7.45 -0.83
N SER A 194 17.84 8.57 -0.14
CA SER A 194 18.78 9.00 0.90
C SER A 194 18.79 8.11 2.14
N LEU A 195 17.77 7.27 2.35
CA LEU A 195 17.72 6.28 3.43
C LEU A 195 18.92 5.31 3.40
N ASN A 196 19.45 4.99 2.22
CA ASN A 196 20.69 4.23 2.06
C ASN A 196 21.77 4.99 1.26
N GLY A 197 21.39 6.11 0.63
CA GLY A 197 22.23 6.88 -0.28
C GLY A 197 22.64 6.11 -1.54
N ASN A 198 23.34 6.81 -2.42
CA ASN A 198 24.04 6.24 -3.57
C ASN A 198 25.17 7.20 -4.02
N ALA A 199 25.71 7.02 -5.22
CA ALA A 199 26.78 7.88 -5.73
C ALA A 199 26.42 9.37 -5.87
N SER A 200 25.12 9.72 -5.92
CA SER A 200 24.63 11.08 -6.15
C SER A 200 23.73 11.61 -5.02
N VAL A 201 23.29 10.75 -4.11
CA VAL A 201 22.40 11.08 -2.99
C VAL A 201 23.08 10.69 -1.69
N LEU A 202 23.17 11.64 -0.75
CA LEU A 202 23.78 11.41 0.55
C LEU A 202 23.08 10.25 1.29
N ASN A 203 23.87 9.42 1.95
CA ASN A 203 23.35 8.40 2.85
C ASN A 203 23.05 9.03 4.20
N LEU A 204 21.77 9.34 4.45
CA LEU A 204 21.30 9.85 5.73
C LEU A 204 21.03 8.72 6.74
N GLY A 205 20.89 7.49 6.26
CA GLY A 205 20.37 6.37 7.05
C GLY A 205 18.85 6.40 7.22
N PRO A 206 18.27 5.36 7.84
CA PRO A 206 16.83 5.23 8.01
C PRO A 206 16.33 6.23 9.04
N PHE A 207 15.56 7.23 8.61
CA PHE A 207 15.04 8.27 9.50
C PHE A 207 13.52 8.23 9.66
N ILE A 208 13.04 8.73 10.80
CA ILE A 208 11.60 8.88 11.03
C ILE A 208 11.13 10.17 10.38
N GLY A 209 10.18 10.05 9.45
CA GLY A 209 9.56 11.19 8.78
C GLY A 209 8.26 11.60 9.47
N GLY A 210 7.88 12.87 9.35
CA GLY A 210 6.63 13.40 9.92
C GLY A 210 6.03 14.51 9.06
N GLU A 211 4.71 14.51 8.92
CA GLU A 211 3.97 15.58 8.22
C GLU A 211 2.59 15.79 8.85
N SER A 212 2.18 17.05 8.93
CA SER A 212 0.82 17.41 9.36
C SER A 212 -0.19 17.15 8.24
N LYS A 213 -1.33 16.57 8.61
CA LYS A 213 -2.50 16.35 7.74
C LYS A 213 -3.76 17.00 8.33
N GLU A 214 -3.59 17.99 9.21
CA GLU A 214 -4.68 18.66 9.93
C GLU A 214 -5.68 19.38 9.01
N THR A 215 -5.21 19.81 7.84
CA THR A 215 -5.97 20.65 6.90
C THR A 215 -6.57 19.87 5.73
N ASP A 216 -6.57 18.52 5.76
CA ASP A 216 -7.21 17.74 4.69
C ASP A 216 -8.71 18.04 4.62
N ALA A 217 -9.14 18.57 3.48
CA ALA A 217 -10.51 19.06 3.30
C ALA A 217 -11.57 17.94 3.37
N ARG A 218 -11.19 16.67 3.20
CA ARG A 218 -12.09 15.51 3.30
C ARG A 218 -12.35 15.13 4.76
N ALA A 219 -11.35 15.37 5.63
CA ALA A 219 -11.35 14.93 7.02
C ALA A 219 -10.40 15.78 7.87
N PRO A 220 -10.76 17.04 8.20
CA PRO A 220 -9.92 17.93 8.98
C PRO A 220 -9.93 17.49 10.44
N TYR A 221 -8.96 16.68 10.83
CA TYR A 221 -8.74 16.25 12.20
C TYR A 221 -7.70 17.19 12.83
N PRO A 222 -8.01 17.89 13.94
CA PRO A 222 -6.98 18.65 14.65
C PRO A 222 -5.90 17.70 15.17
N HIS A 223 -4.63 18.10 15.19
CA HIS A 223 -3.52 17.26 15.65
C HIS A 223 -3.32 15.97 14.84
N CYS A 224 -3.74 15.99 13.58
CA CYS A 224 -3.53 14.92 12.60
C CYS A 224 -2.10 14.95 12.06
N TRP A 225 -1.31 13.93 12.40
CA TRP A 225 0.06 13.76 11.93
C TRP A 225 0.26 12.37 11.37
N TRP A 226 0.98 12.28 10.27
CA TRP A 226 1.40 11.02 9.67
C TRP A 226 2.91 10.88 9.76
N TYR A 227 3.37 9.66 9.98
CA TYR A 227 4.77 9.34 10.18
C TYR A 227 5.20 8.18 9.30
N SER A 228 6.49 8.10 9.03
CA SER A 228 7.10 7.05 8.23
C SER A 228 8.25 6.39 8.98
N PHE A 229 8.23 5.05 9.04
CA PHE A 229 9.18 4.23 9.79
C PHE A 229 9.91 3.28 8.83
N PRO A 230 10.98 3.75 8.16
CA PRO A 230 11.74 2.94 7.21
C PRO A 230 12.62 1.95 7.97
N ASN A 231 12.57 0.68 7.56
CA ASN A 231 13.48 -0.35 8.05
C ASN A 231 14.46 -0.77 6.95
N ASN A 232 15.24 -1.83 7.18
CA ASN A 232 16.09 -2.42 6.15
C ASN A 232 15.35 -2.63 4.82
N CYS A 233 16.08 -2.48 3.72
CA CYS A 233 15.54 -2.57 2.35
C CYS A 233 14.31 -1.69 2.12
N PRO A 234 14.35 -0.39 2.44
CA PRO A 234 13.16 0.46 2.37
C PRO A 234 12.67 0.72 0.93
N LEU A 235 13.41 0.27 -0.09
CA LEU A 235 13.04 0.38 -1.50
C LEU A 235 12.55 -0.96 -2.09
N GLN A 236 12.34 -1.98 -1.26
CA GLN A 236 11.87 -3.31 -1.68
C GLN A 236 10.57 -3.67 -0.96
N LYS A 237 9.58 -4.16 -1.69
CA LYS A 237 8.36 -4.73 -1.10
C LYS A 237 8.72 -5.88 -0.15
N TRP A 238 7.86 -6.15 0.84
CA TRP A 238 8.10 -7.19 1.85
C TRP A 238 8.53 -8.54 1.26
N ALA A 239 7.88 -8.98 0.19
CA ALA A 239 8.18 -10.25 -0.47
C ALA A 239 9.61 -10.34 -1.04
N ASN A 240 10.25 -9.19 -1.31
CA ASN A 240 11.58 -9.09 -1.91
C ASN A 240 12.67 -8.69 -0.89
N LYS A 241 12.34 -8.56 0.40
CA LYS A 241 13.31 -8.21 1.44
C LYS A 241 14.08 -9.44 1.93
N THR A 242 15.05 -9.88 1.12
CA THR A 242 15.93 -10.99 1.47
C THR A 242 16.87 -10.63 2.62
N GLU A 243 17.42 -11.64 3.31
CA GLU A 243 18.40 -11.41 4.38
C GLU A 243 19.68 -10.75 3.86
N GLU A 244 20.09 -11.04 2.62
CA GLU A 244 21.23 -10.36 1.98
C GLU A 244 20.95 -8.87 1.77
N CYS A 245 19.73 -8.54 1.31
CA CYS A 245 19.30 -7.16 1.21
C CYS A 245 19.32 -6.50 2.59
N ARG A 246 18.79 -7.17 3.63
CA ARG A 246 18.72 -6.59 4.97
C ARG A 246 20.11 -6.31 5.53
N ALA A 247 21.05 -7.25 5.36
CA ALA A 247 22.44 -7.11 5.76
C ALA A 247 23.20 -5.99 5.02
N SER A 248 22.76 -5.63 3.80
CA SER A 248 23.40 -4.59 2.98
C SER A 248 22.86 -3.17 3.23
N THR A 249 21.84 -3.01 4.09
CA THR A 249 21.22 -1.72 4.38
C THR A 249 21.28 -1.43 5.87
N ARG A 250 21.33 -0.15 6.24
CA ARG A 250 21.27 0.24 7.66
C ARG A 250 19.91 -0.16 8.24
N GLN A 251 19.92 -0.59 9.49
CA GLN A 251 18.74 -1.03 10.22
C GLN A 251 17.98 0.19 10.74
N GLY A 252 16.65 0.20 10.52
CA GLY A 252 15.78 1.20 11.14
C GLY A 252 15.23 0.67 12.46
N LEU A 253 14.50 -0.45 12.39
CA LEU A 253 13.93 -1.12 13.54
C LEU A 253 15.02 -1.90 14.28
N CYS A 254 15.36 -1.49 15.49
CA CYS A 254 16.28 -2.17 16.39
C CYS A 254 15.83 -3.60 16.72
N ASP A 255 16.77 -4.42 17.19
CA ASP A 255 16.44 -5.69 17.83
C ASP A 255 15.49 -5.47 19.03
N MET A 256 14.64 -6.46 19.32
CA MET A 256 13.51 -6.34 20.25
C MET A 256 13.85 -5.68 21.59
N ASP A 257 15.01 -5.99 22.15
CA ASP A 257 15.45 -5.53 23.46
C ASP A 257 16.45 -4.38 23.40
N THR A 258 16.68 -3.75 22.25
CA THR A 258 17.72 -2.74 22.06
C THR A 258 17.13 -1.33 21.97
N LEU A 259 17.68 -0.40 22.74
CA LEU A 259 17.32 1.02 22.71
C LEU A 259 17.93 1.67 21.45
N PRO A 260 17.16 2.44 20.65
CA PRO A 260 17.71 3.14 19.50
C PRO A 260 18.73 4.20 19.92
N ASP A 261 19.81 4.27 19.15
CA ASP A 261 20.93 5.19 19.34
C ASP A 261 21.10 6.17 18.17
N GLY A 262 20.33 5.99 17.07
CA GLY A 262 20.46 6.77 15.85
C GLY A 262 21.66 6.36 14.98
N ILE A 263 22.43 5.37 15.41
CA ILE A 263 23.67 4.94 14.75
C ILE A 263 23.48 3.52 14.23
N SER A 264 23.29 2.57 15.15
CA SER A 264 23.06 1.16 14.88
C SER A 264 21.66 0.92 14.34
N CYS A 265 20.67 1.60 14.95
CA CYS A 265 19.27 1.56 14.57
C CYS A 265 18.54 2.82 15.05
N THR A 266 17.37 3.11 14.48
CA THR A 266 16.69 4.41 14.70
C THR A 266 15.40 4.32 15.47
N TYR A 267 14.74 3.16 15.57
CA TYR A 267 13.53 3.03 16.38
C TYR A 267 13.32 1.63 16.96
N ASN A 268 12.58 1.57 18.07
CA ASN A 268 12.05 0.35 18.66
C ASN A 268 10.62 0.66 19.15
N TYR A 269 9.81 -0.37 19.40
CA TYR A 269 8.45 -0.20 19.84
C TYR A 269 7.96 -1.36 20.70
N ARG A 270 6.81 -1.18 21.34
CA ARG A 270 5.90 -2.26 21.71
C ARG A 270 4.49 -1.91 21.28
N ILE A 271 3.70 -2.91 20.95
CA ILE A 271 2.25 -2.72 20.73
C ILE A 271 1.57 -2.73 22.11
N LEU A 272 0.74 -1.73 22.35
CA LEU A 272 -0.04 -1.59 23.58
C LEU A 272 -1.32 -2.42 23.52
N GLY A 273 -1.91 -2.52 22.32
CA GLY A 273 -3.17 -3.20 22.08
C GLY A 273 -3.85 -2.66 20.84
N TYR A 274 -5.10 -3.03 20.62
CA TYR A 274 -5.87 -2.61 19.45
C TYR A 274 -7.36 -2.46 19.75
N VAL A 275 -8.06 -1.71 18.90
CA VAL A 275 -9.51 -1.58 18.88
C VAL A 275 -10.04 -2.01 17.51
N PRO A 276 -10.98 -2.96 17.41
CA PRO A 276 -11.69 -3.22 16.17
C PRO A 276 -12.47 -1.98 15.73
N ILE A 277 -12.33 -1.57 14.47
CA ILE A 277 -12.98 -0.39 13.93
C ILE A 277 -14.50 -0.53 14.05
N ASP A 278 -15.04 -1.72 13.78
CA ASP A 278 -16.48 -2.00 13.84
C ASP A 278 -17.08 -1.74 15.23
N ASP A 279 -16.32 -2.04 16.29
CA ASP A 279 -16.70 -1.73 17.67
C ASP A 279 -16.61 -0.23 17.95
N ALA A 280 -15.53 0.43 17.51
CA ALA A 280 -15.33 1.86 17.73
C ALA A 280 -16.41 2.72 17.05
N VAL A 281 -16.81 2.35 15.83
CA VAL A 281 -17.82 3.07 15.06
C VAL A 281 -19.25 2.64 15.41
N GLY A 282 -19.39 1.53 16.14
CA GLY A 282 -20.66 1.05 16.69
C GLY A 282 -21.45 0.11 15.77
N ILE A 283 -20.85 -0.42 14.69
CA ILE A 283 -21.51 -1.39 13.80
C ILE A 283 -21.90 -2.65 14.57
N THR A 284 -21.01 -3.18 15.41
CA THR A 284 -21.28 -4.37 16.22
C THR A 284 -22.32 -4.16 17.32
N ALA A 285 -22.73 -2.91 17.57
CA ALA A 285 -23.83 -2.57 18.47
C ALA A 285 -25.18 -2.42 17.75
N MET A 286 -25.19 -2.37 16.42
CA MET A 286 -26.41 -2.23 15.60
C MET A 286 -27.09 -3.59 15.43
N THR A 287 -28.42 -3.60 15.43
CA THR A 287 -29.24 -4.80 15.23
C THR A 287 -29.50 -5.03 13.74
N ASN A 288 -29.21 -6.24 13.28
CA ASN A 288 -29.60 -6.76 11.98
C ASN A 288 -31.11 -7.00 11.97
N LYS A 289 -31.83 -6.28 11.11
CA LYS A 289 -33.30 -6.37 11.03
C LYS A 289 -33.80 -7.70 10.49
N ALA A 290 -32.98 -8.43 9.74
CA ALA A 290 -33.33 -9.72 9.16
C ALA A 290 -33.22 -10.86 10.17
N THR A 291 -32.20 -10.83 11.04
CA THR A 291 -31.94 -11.90 12.01
C THR A 291 -32.39 -11.57 13.43
N GLY A 292 -32.56 -10.28 13.76
CA GLY A 292 -32.80 -9.80 15.13
C GLY A 292 -31.56 -9.75 16.02
N GLU A 293 -30.42 -10.26 15.53
CA GLU A 293 -29.15 -10.28 16.24
C GLU A 293 -28.31 -9.02 15.96
N LYS A 294 -27.21 -8.83 16.67
CA LYS A 294 -26.24 -7.76 16.35
C LYS A 294 -25.39 -8.15 15.15
N TYR A 295 -25.00 -7.18 14.33
CA TYR A 295 -24.04 -7.44 13.25
C TYR A 295 -22.70 -7.91 13.82
N ALA A 296 -22.10 -8.93 13.21
CA ALA A 296 -20.80 -9.44 13.60
C ALA A 296 -19.66 -8.50 13.17
N ASN A 297 -19.78 -7.83 12.02
CA ASN A 297 -18.73 -6.97 11.45
C ASN A 297 -19.30 -6.05 10.34
N PHE A 298 -18.43 -5.20 9.77
CA PHE A 298 -18.77 -4.32 8.64
C PHE A 298 -19.26 -5.07 7.41
N THR A 299 -18.70 -6.24 7.09
CA THR A 299 -19.07 -7.00 5.89
C THR A 299 -20.53 -7.43 5.97
N GLU A 300 -20.97 -8.03 7.08
CA GLU A 300 -22.37 -8.41 7.28
C GLU A 300 -23.31 -7.20 7.21
N PHE A 301 -22.93 -6.09 7.84
CA PHE A 301 -23.69 -4.85 7.80
C PHE A 301 -23.83 -4.31 6.36
N CYS A 302 -22.77 -4.37 5.57
CA CYS A 302 -22.75 -3.87 4.20
C CYS A 302 -23.52 -4.77 3.23
N GLU A 303 -23.43 -6.10 3.37
CA GLU A 303 -24.08 -7.06 2.48
C GLU A 303 -25.61 -6.95 2.49
N VAL A 304 -26.20 -6.49 3.60
CA VAL A 304 -27.64 -6.21 3.69
C VAL A 304 -28.01 -4.77 3.27
N GLY A 305 -27.10 -4.06 2.63
CA GLY A 305 -27.29 -2.70 2.11
C GLY A 305 -26.88 -1.57 3.06
N GLY A 306 -26.17 -1.88 4.15
CA GLY A 306 -25.66 -0.88 5.09
C GLY A 306 -24.55 -0.01 4.49
N VAL A 307 -24.63 1.30 4.69
CA VAL A 307 -23.61 2.26 4.23
C VAL A 307 -22.90 2.86 5.44
N GLU A 308 -21.64 2.50 5.65
CA GLU A 308 -20.82 3.07 6.73
C GLU A 308 -20.54 4.55 6.49
N PHE A 309 -20.04 4.88 5.30
CA PHE A 309 -19.70 6.23 4.90
C PHE A 309 -19.72 6.40 3.39
N GLN A 310 -20.33 7.48 2.92
CA GLN A 310 -20.45 7.82 1.52
C GLN A 310 -20.23 9.31 1.32
N ALA A 311 -19.27 9.64 0.46
CA ALA A 311 -18.96 10.99 0.03
C ALA A 311 -18.57 11.00 -1.46
N SER A 312 -18.59 12.16 -2.11
CA SER A 312 -17.98 12.32 -3.44
C SER A 312 -16.46 12.11 -3.37
N GLU A 313 -15.79 11.99 -4.52
CA GLU A 313 -14.32 11.96 -4.57
C GLU A 313 -13.69 13.25 -4.02
N ALA A 314 -14.37 14.39 -4.20
CA ALA A 314 -13.99 15.66 -3.61
C ALA A 314 -14.29 15.75 -2.09
N GLY A 315 -14.78 14.68 -1.46
CA GLY A 315 -15.05 14.62 -0.02
C GLY A 315 -16.39 15.22 0.42
N VAL A 316 -17.30 15.52 -0.51
CA VAL A 316 -18.63 16.07 -0.17
C VAL A 316 -19.48 14.96 0.42
N TRP A 317 -19.85 15.11 1.69
CA TRP A 317 -20.62 14.13 2.46
C TRP A 317 -22.03 13.91 1.89
N ASN A 318 -22.45 12.65 1.81
CA ASN A 318 -23.80 12.25 1.40
C ASN A 318 -24.53 11.51 2.53
N ALA A 319 -24.01 10.34 2.92
CA ALA A 319 -24.62 9.48 3.91
C ALA A 319 -23.55 8.82 4.79
N SER A 320 -23.89 8.53 6.04
CA SER A 320 -23.02 7.76 6.93
C SER A 320 -23.75 7.26 8.17
N ILE A 321 -23.16 6.28 8.85
CA ILE A 321 -23.57 5.92 10.21
C ILE A 321 -23.32 7.08 11.19
N PRO A 322 -24.02 7.12 12.35
CA PRO A 322 -23.94 8.25 13.28
C PRO A 322 -22.52 8.64 13.71
N PHE A 323 -21.60 7.68 13.79
CA PHE A 323 -20.21 7.94 14.13
C PHE A 323 -19.54 8.91 13.16
N TRP A 324 -19.78 8.79 11.84
CA TRP A 324 -19.11 9.57 10.79
C TRP A 324 -19.91 10.82 10.32
N LYS A 325 -20.93 11.27 11.07
CA LYS A 325 -21.75 12.45 10.72
C LYS A 325 -20.98 13.78 10.83
N ASN A 326 -21.06 14.65 9.82
CA ASN A 326 -20.26 15.89 9.71
C ASN A 326 -18.74 15.61 9.60
N PRO A 327 -18.30 14.93 8.53
CA PRO A 327 -16.89 14.52 8.35
C PRO A 327 -15.92 15.70 8.19
N GLN A 328 -16.41 16.84 7.69
CA GLN A 328 -15.63 18.06 7.46
C GLN A 328 -15.59 19.00 8.69
N ASN A 329 -16.21 18.61 9.81
CA ASN A 329 -16.23 19.43 11.02
C ASN A 329 -15.14 18.98 12.00
N ALA A 330 -14.15 19.84 12.24
CA ALA A 330 -13.00 19.52 13.10
C ALA A 330 -13.39 19.16 14.54
N THR A 331 -14.42 19.79 15.11
CA THR A 331 -14.92 19.48 16.46
C THR A 331 -15.56 18.09 16.50
N ALA A 332 -16.31 17.71 15.48
CA ALA A 332 -16.87 16.36 15.36
C ALA A 332 -15.77 15.31 15.19
N ASN A 333 -14.74 15.61 14.41
CA ASN A 333 -13.56 14.76 14.23
C ASN A 333 -12.79 14.56 15.56
N ALA A 334 -12.56 15.64 16.32
CA ALA A 334 -11.95 15.53 17.66
C ALA A 334 -12.80 14.68 18.62
N ALA A 335 -14.13 14.77 18.54
CA ALA A 335 -15.03 13.93 19.33
C ALA A 335 -14.94 12.44 18.95
N ARG A 336 -14.71 12.10 17.68
CA ARG A 336 -14.46 10.72 17.23
C ARG A 336 -13.19 10.14 17.84
N THR A 337 -12.10 10.92 17.86
CA THR A 337 -10.86 10.52 18.51
C THR A 337 -11.09 10.20 19.99
N LYS A 338 -11.82 11.05 20.72
CA LYS A 338 -12.18 10.80 22.12
C LYS A 338 -13.02 9.53 22.30
N LYS A 339 -13.90 9.22 21.36
CA LYS A 339 -14.68 7.96 21.37
C LYS A 339 -13.80 6.74 21.15
N LEU A 340 -12.88 6.79 20.19
CA LEU A 340 -11.91 5.71 19.95
C LEU A 340 -11.04 5.44 21.19
N LEU A 341 -10.54 6.49 21.83
CA LEU A 341 -9.76 6.38 23.07
C LEU A 341 -10.60 5.83 24.23
N SER A 342 -11.85 6.26 24.36
CA SER A 342 -12.79 5.69 25.33
C SER A 342 -13.06 4.22 25.07
N ALA A 343 -13.21 3.81 23.80
CA ALA A 343 -13.37 2.41 23.43
C ALA A 343 -12.15 1.58 23.84
N TYR A 344 -10.93 2.07 23.55
CA TYR A 344 -9.69 1.44 24.00
C TYR A 344 -9.62 1.32 25.53
N ALA A 345 -9.90 2.40 26.25
CA ALA A 345 -9.91 2.40 27.72
C ALA A 345 -10.95 1.42 28.31
N ASN A 346 -12.11 1.27 27.67
CA ASN A 346 -13.14 0.33 28.10
C ASN A 346 -12.73 -1.14 27.83
N LEU A 347 -12.05 -1.42 26.72
CA LEU A 347 -11.49 -2.75 26.46
C LEU A 347 -10.49 -3.14 27.55
N LEU A 348 -9.61 -2.22 27.94
CA LEU A 348 -8.65 -2.43 29.03
C LEU A 348 -9.33 -2.71 30.37
N LYS A 349 -10.43 -2.03 30.69
CA LYS A 349 -11.16 -2.23 31.96
C LYS A 349 -11.94 -3.53 32.01
N THR A 350 -12.48 -3.96 30.87
CA THR A 350 -13.44 -5.07 30.83
C THR A 350 -12.78 -6.42 30.58
N ASN A 351 -11.48 -6.46 30.23
CA ASN A 351 -10.77 -7.67 29.77
C ASN A 351 -11.53 -8.43 28.67
N LYS A 352 -12.44 -7.75 27.94
CA LYS A 352 -13.31 -8.35 26.92
C LYS A 352 -12.68 -8.37 25.53
N SER A 353 -11.50 -7.78 25.35
CA SER A 353 -10.77 -7.98 24.11
C SER A 353 -10.35 -9.44 24.01
N THR A 354 -10.48 -10.04 22.82
CA THR A 354 -9.76 -11.26 22.42
C THR A 354 -8.24 -11.15 22.59
N ALA A 355 -7.74 -9.94 22.84
CA ALA A 355 -6.37 -9.63 23.21
C ALA A 355 -6.16 -9.77 24.73
N THR A 356 -5.76 -10.97 25.17
CA THR A 356 -4.99 -11.13 26.42
C THR A 356 -3.71 -10.28 26.29
N GLY A 357 -3.36 -9.47 27.29
CA GLY A 357 -2.08 -8.74 27.32
C GLY A 357 -2.10 -7.27 26.89
N CYS A 358 -3.26 -6.65 26.65
CA CYS A 358 -3.34 -5.21 26.40
C CYS A 358 -2.77 -4.40 27.59
N ALA A 359 -1.82 -3.51 27.32
CA ALA A 359 -1.22 -2.64 28.32
C ALA A 359 -1.92 -1.27 28.32
N PRO A 360 -2.32 -0.74 29.49
CA PRO A 360 -2.80 0.64 29.56
C PRO A 360 -1.68 1.60 29.13
N PRO A 361 -2.02 2.71 28.45
CA PRO A 361 -1.07 3.78 28.24
C PRO A 361 -0.58 4.28 29.62
N PRO A 362 0.67 4.76 29.74
CA PRO A 362 1.20 5.23 31.03
C PRO A 362 0.30 6.28 31.67
N GLU A 363 0.13 6.27 33.00
CA GLU A 363 -0.80 7.16 33.71
C GLU A 363 -0.51 8.66 33.50
N ASN A 364 0.74 9.03 33.20
CA ASN A 364 1.17 10.40 32.88
C ASN A 364 1.21 10.71 31.38
N PHE A 365 0.70 9.81 30.54
CA PHE A 365 0.71 9.96 29.10
C PHE A 365 -0.52 10.75 28.63
N THR A 366 -0.30 12.03 28.34
CA THR A 366 -1.19 12.79 27.47
C THR A 366 -0.86 12.37 26.04
N PHE A 367 -1.86 11.93 25.26
CA PHE A 367 -1.71 11.86 23.81
C PHE A 367 -1.07 13.16 23.33
N PRO A 368 -0.11 13.11 22.40
CA PRO A 368 0.61 14.30 21.97
C PRO A 368 -0.35 15.20 21.19
N THR A 369 -1.20 15.93 21.90
CA THR A 369 -1.74 17.19 21.43
C THR A 369 -0.64 18.22 21.66
N LEU A 370 -0.42 19.07 20.66
CA LEU A 370 0.70 20.00 20.55
C LEU A 370 0.85 21.00 21.72
N GLN A 371 -0.03 21.01 22.73
CA GLN A 371 0.20 21.81 23.94
C GLN A 371 1.54 21.48 24.63
N LYS A 372 2.03 20.23 24.53
CA LYS A 372 3.38 19.87 25.02
C LYS A 372 4.51 20.14 24.02
N THR A 373 4.25 20.02 22.72
CA THR A 373 5.29 20.19 21.67
C THR A 373 5.55 21.66 21.33
N ALA A 374 4.50 22.50 21.32
CA ALA A 374 4.61 23.95 21.12
C ALA A 374 5.21 24.68 22.35
N ALA A 375 5.10 24.11 23.54
CA ALA A 375 5.76 24.64 24.75
C ALA A 375 7.28 24.43 24.74
N LEU A 376 7.78 23.42 24.02
CA LEU A 376 9.22 23.13 23.90
C LEU A 376 9.92 24.04 22.88
N THR A 377 9.23 24.51 21.84
CA THR A 377 9.78 25.48 20.89
C THR A 377 9.83 26.91 21.44
N ALA A 378 9.07 27.24 22.49
CA ALA A 378 9.07 28.57 23.09
C ALA A 378 10.25 28.84 24.05
N VAL A 379 10.97 27.81 24.53
CA VAL A 379 12.06 27.95 25.52
C VAL A 379 13.46 27.96 24.86
N GLY A 380 13.52 28.13 23.53
CA GLY A 380 14.76 28.09 22.76
C GLY A 380 15.19 29.42 22.12
N ARG A 381 14.71 30.59 22.56
CA ARG A 381 15.23 31.87 22.08
C ARG A 381 16.43 32.30 22.93
N ILE A 382 17.55 31.59 22.78
CA ILE A 382 18.84 32.14 23.20
C ILE A 382 19.32 33.01 22.05
N GLU A 383 19.19 34.33 22.22
CA GLU A 383 19.99 35.29 21.47
C GLU A 383 21.47 34.91 21.62
N ARG A 384 22.11 34.47 20.53
CA ARG A 384 23.57 34.46 20.46
C ARG A 384 24.02 35.46 19.41
N PHE A 385 24.47 36.59 19.94
CA PHE A 385 25.59 37.37 19.43
C PHE A 385 26.55 36.52 18.60
N PHE A 386 26.56 36.72 17.29
CA PHE A 386 27.64 36.28 16.42
C PHE A 386 28.69 37.38 16.36
N VAL A 387 29.77 37.21 17.13
CA VAL A 387 31.03 37.90 16.87
C VAL A 387 31.69 37.16 15.70
N GLN A 388 31.74 37.84 14.55
CA GLN A 388 32.53 37.45 13.39
C GLN A 388 34.02 37.40 13.74
N GLN A 389 34.67 36.27 13.44
CA GLN A 389 36.03 36.29 12.88
C GLN A 389 36.15 35.23 11.77
N PRO A 390 36.68 35.60 10.57
CA PRO A 390 36.77 34.71 9.43
C PRO A 390 38.04 33.84 9.47
N PRO A 391 38.02 32.57 9.03
CA PRO A 391 39.25 31.84 8.75
C PRO A 391 39.80 32.21 7.37
N ARG A 392 41.10 32.46 7.37
CA ARG A 392 41.97 32.75 6.22
C ARG A 392 41.94 31.64 5.17
N ALA A 393 41.91 32.08 3.92
CA ALA A 393 42.29 31.31 2.74
C ALA A 393 43.73 30.77 2.84
N ARG A 394 43.95 29.53 2.40
CA ARG A 394 45.23 29.11 1.82
C ARG A 394 45.02 28.17 0.64
N SER A 395 45.88 28.42 -0.35
CA SER A 395 45.81 28.09 -1.75
C SER A 395 46.32 26.68 -2.09
N SER A 396 45.96 26.27 -3.30
CA SER A 396 46.39 25.11 -4.07
C SER A 396 47.91 24.96 -4.23
N SER A 397 48.35 23.72 -4.39
CA SER A 397 49.56 23.41 -5.16
C SER A 397 49.31 22.14 -6.00
N PHE A 398 49.08 22.35 -7.28
CA PHE A 398 49.35 21.38 -8.34
C PHE A 398 50.87 21.30 -8.56
N LEU A 399 51.41 20.11 -8.83
CA LEU A 399 52.11 19.78 -10.09
C LEU A 399 52.81 18.40 -10.05
N THR A 400 52.33 17.53 -10.96
CA THR A 400 53.06 16.66 -11.90
C THR A 400 54.20 15.72 -11.45
N SER A 401 54.02 14.44 -11.78
CA SER A 401 55.02 13.70 -12.58
C SER A 401 54.33 12.61 -13.43
N LEU A 402 54.66 12.63 -14.72
CA LEU A 402 54.14 11.81 -15.82
C LEU A 402 55.07 10.62 -16.09
N ALA A 403 54.48 9.56 -16.65
CA ALA A 403 55.07 8.60 -17.61
C ALA A 403 56.14 7.61 -17.06
N ALA A 404 56.36 6.41 -17.61
CA ALA A 404 56.04 5.84 -18.91
C ALA A 404 56.26 4.31 -18.91
N ARG A 405 55.74 3.66 -19.97
CA ARG A 405 56.12 2.36 -20.59
C ARG A 405 55.54 1.10 -19.95
N SER A 406 54.60 0.38 -20.57
CA SER A 406 54.52 -0.25 -21.92
C SER A 406 55.15 -1.64 -22.02
N SER A 407 54.28 -2.58 -22.38
CA SER A 407 54.44 -3.75 -23.27
C SER A 407 55.24 -4.97 -22.79
N VAL A 408 54.65 -6.18 -22.93
CA VAL A 408 55.02 -7.18 -23.97
C VAL A 408 54.52 -8.62 -23.61
N LEU A 409 53.67 -9.15 -24.50
CA LEU A 409 53.55 -10.51 -25.09
C LEU A 409 53.31 -11.84 -24.31
N ARG A 410 52.62 -12.72 -25.09
CA ARG A 410 52.49 -14.19 -25.13
C ARG A 410 51.32 -14.78 -24.34
N ARG A 411 50.27 -15.40 -24.93
CA ARG A 411 50.06 -16.35 -26.06
C ARG A 411 50.42 -17.82 -25.76
N SER A 412 49.41 -18.68 -25.97
CA SER A 412 49.38 -20.13 -26.32
C SER A 412 48.63 -20.96 -25.27
N SER A 413 47.80 -21.99 -25.50
CA SER A 413 47.03 -22.62 -26.60
C SER A 413 47.05 -24.15 -26.40
N SER A 414 45.99 -24.85 -26.86
CA SER A 414 45.85 -26.32 -27.09
C SER A 414 45.36 -27.16 -25.90
N SER A 415 44.56 -28.24 -26.02
CA SER A 415 44.21 -29.21 -27.08
C SER A 415 42.88 -29.95 -26.70
N VAL A 416 41.87 -30.19 -27.54
CA VAL A 416 41.57 -31.22 -28.60
C VAL A 416 41.58 -32.70 -28.19
N SER A 417 40.42 -33.39 -28.37
CA SER A 417 40.17 -34.74 -29.00
C SER A 417 38.87 -35.35 -28.41
N LYS A 418 37.97 -36.13 -29.04
CA LYS A 418 37.93 -36.89 -30.31
C LYS A 418 36.47 -37.34 -30.58
N ALA A 419 36.14 -37.71 -31.82
CA ALA A 419 34.84 -38.25 -32.27
C ALA A 419 34.98 -39.59 -33.04
N SER A 420 33.83 -40.25 -33.29
CA SER A 420 33.52 -41.34 -34.27
C SER A 420 33.51 -42.80 -33.74
N GLY A 421 32.57 -43.71 -34.07
CA GLY A 421 31.41 -43.68 -34.99
C GLY A 421 30.64 -45.04 -35.09
N GLY A 422 29.53 -45.08 -35.89
CA GLY A 422 28.78 -46.19 -36.58
C GLY A 422 28.31 -47.46 -35.81
N GLU A 423 27.18 -48.16 -36.06
CA GLU A 423 26.16 -48.20 -37.12
C GLU A 423 24.96 -49.14 -36.72
N VAL A 424 23.83 -49.04 -37.45
CA VAL A 424 22.67 -49.96 -37.67
C VAL A 424 21.54 -50.07 -36.61
N ALA A 425 20.30 -50.02 -37.15
CA ALA A 425 19.03 -49.75 -36.51
C ALA A 425 18.18 -50.98 -36.15
N THR A 426 17.38 -50.83 -35.09
CA THR A 426 16.08 -51.49 -34.92
C THR A 426 15.03 -50.43 -34.56
N ALA A 427 13.91 -50.44 -35.27
CA ALA A 427 12.84 -49.46 -35.16
C ALA A 427 12.09 -49.58 -33.82
N GLU A 428 12.50 -48.80 -32.82
CA GLU A 428 11.73 -48.61 -31.59
C GLU A 428 10.74 -47.44 -31.74
N SER A 429 9.57 -47.61 -31.14
CA SER A 429 8.51 -46.61 -31.12
C SER A 429 8.99 -45.35 -30.38
N MET A 430 9.42 -44.33 -31.14
CA MET A 430 9.90 -43.07 -30.57
C MET A 430 8.89 -42.46 -29.60
N SER A 431 9.36 -42.20 -28.38
CA SER A 431 8.67 -41.45 -27.33
C SER A 431 8.15 -40.11 -27.87
N HIS A 432 6.98 -39.66 -27.38
CA HIS A 432 6.36 -38.38 -27.76
C HIS A 432 7.31 -37.18 -27.61
N LEU A 433 8.24 -37.24 -26.66
CA LEU A 433 9.24 -36.20 -26.43
C LEU A 433 10.31 -36.15 -27.54
N GLU A 434 10.70 -37.31 -28.08
CA GLU A 434 11.65 -37.35 -29.18
C GLU A 434 11.03 -36.89 -30.50
N ARG A 435 9.75 -37.22 -30.72
CA ARG A 435 8.97 -36.69 -31.85
C ARG A 435 8.83 -35.17 -31.76
N LEU A 436 8.60 -34.62 -30.57
CA LEU A 436 8.53 -33.18 -30.36
C LEU A 436 9.88 -32.50 -30.60
N LYS A 437 10.98 -33.10 -30.13
CA LYS A 437 12.35 -32.61 -30.35
C LYS A 437 12.74 -32.63 -31.82
N ASP A 438 12.33 -33.66 -32.56
CA ASP A 438 12.55 -33.77 -34.01
C ASP A 438 11.71 -32.75 -34.80
N LEU A 439 10.45 -32.55 -34.42
CA LEU A 439 9.60 -31.51 -34.99
C LEU A 439 10.14 -30.11 -34.72
N TRP A 440 10.66 -29.85 -33.51
CA TRP A 440 11.29 -28.58 -33.15
C TRP A 440 12.55 -28.32 -33.98
N ARG A 441 13.38 -29.34 -34.24
CA ARG A 441 14.55 -29.23 -35.11
C ARG A 441 14.18 -28.95 -36.56
N LYS A 442 13.13 -29.58 -37.08
CA LYS A 442 12.70 -29.47 -38.49
C LYS A 442 11.91 -28.20 -38.79
N TYR A 443 11.04 -27.79 -37.86
CA TYR A 443 10.08 -26.70 -38.10
C TYR A 443 10.21 -25.53 -37.13
N GLY A 444 10.88 -25.66 -35.97
CA GLY A 444 10.84 -24.67 -34.89
C GLY A 444 11.23 -23.25 -35.32
N ILE A 445 12.39 -23.10 -35.94
CA ILE A 445 12.85 -21.78 -36.40
C ILE A 445 12.01 -21.21 -37.56
N VAL A 446 11.45 -22.08 -38.41
CA VAL A 446 10.55 -21.65 -39.50
C VAL A 446 9.18 -21.27 -38.92
N ALA A 447 8.71 -21.97 -37.90
CA ALA A 447 7.46 -21.68 -37.19
C ALA A 447 7.55 -20.32 -36.49
N ILE A 448 8.67 -20.06 -35.79
CA ILE A 448 8.92 -18.76 -35.14
C ILE A 448 8.95 -17.64 -36.18
N GLY A 449 9.69 -17.82 -37.29
CA GLY A 449 9.74 -16.84 -38.36
C GLY A 449 8.36 -16.58 -38.96
N THR A 450 7.62 -17.64 -39.29
CA THR A 450 6.27 -17.54 -39.88
C THR A 450 5.30 -16.84 -38.92
N TYR A 451 5.35 -17.17 -37.63
CA TYR A 451 4.51 -16.55 -36.60
C TYR A 451 4.81 -15.06 -36.44
N LEU A 452 6.09 -14.67 -36.37
CA LEU A 452 6.50 -13.28 -36.22
C LEU A 452 6.14 -12.44 -37.47
N THR A 453 6.28 -13.00 -38.67
CA THR A 453 5.85 -12.33 -39.91
C THR A 453 4.34 -12.15 -39.94
N MET A 454 3.56 -13.18 -39.58
CA MET A 454 2.10 -13.07 -39.48
C MET A 454 1.67 -12.07 -38.40
N TYR A 455 2.36 -12.06 -37.26
CA TYR A 455 2.12 -11.10 -36.18
C TYR A 455 2.36 -9.67 -36.65
N GLY A 456 3.49 -9.40 -37.31
CA GLY A 456 3.83 -8.09 -37.84
C GLY A 456 2.85 -7.61 -38.91
N ALA A 457 2.41 -8.49 -39.81
CA ALA A 457 1.43 -8.17 -40.83
C ALA A 457 0.06 -7.79 -40.24
N VAL A 458 -0.41 -8.57 -39.26
CA VAL A 458 -1.68 -8.29 -38.56
C VAL A 458 -1.58 -6.99 -37.77
N LEU A 459 -0.54 -6.84 -36.94
CA LEU A 459 -0.33 -5.63 -36.14
C LEU A 459 -0.25 -4.37 -37.02
N GLY A 460 0.52 -4.43 -38.11
CA GLY A 460 0.63 -3.34 -39.08
C GLY A 460 -0.70 -3.01 -39.75
N SER A 461 -1.49 -4.01 -40.13
CA SER A 461 -2.81 -3.80 -40.73
C SER A 461 -3.83 -3.18 -39.76
N MET A 462 -3.86 -3.62 -38.49
CA MET A 462 -4.68 -3.02 -37.45
C MET A 462 -4.24 -1.59 -37.16
N TYR A 463 -2.93 -1.35 -37.09
CA TYR A 463 -2.38 -0.01 -36.86
C TYR A 463 -2.78 0.96 -37.97
N LEU A 464 -2.60 0.56 -39.24
CA LEU A 464 -2.99 1.39 -40.38
C LEU A 464 -4.50 1.61 -40.44
N ALA A 465 -5.33 0.61 -40.11
CA ALA A 465 -6.78 0.76 -40.09
C ALA A 465 -7.27 1.75 -39.02
N ILE A 466 -6.58 1.82 -37.88
CA ILE A 466 -6.90 2.77 -36.80
C ILE A 466 -6.33 4.16 -37.14
N ASP A 467 -5.10 4.23 -37.65
CA ASP A 467 -4.43 5.50 -38.01
C ASP A 467 -5.11 6.21 -39.18
N GLN A 468 -5.59 5.46 -40.18
CA GLN A 468 -6.34 6.00 -41.33
C GLN A 468 -7.83 6.25 -41.01
N GLY A 469 -8.27 6.02 -39.77
CA GLY A 469 -9.63 6.31 -39.31
C GLY A 469 -10.71 5.42 -39.92
N TRP A 470 -10.36 4.24 -40.45
CA TRP A 470 -11.33 3.25 -40.94
C TRP A 470 -12.14 2.63 -39.78
N VAL A 471 -11.63 2.71 -38.55
CA VAL A 471 -12.34 2.33 -37.31
C VAL A 471 -12.57 3.59 -36.47
N ARG A 472 -13.82 4.07 -36.40
CA ARG A 472 -14.17 5.32 -35.69
C ARG A 472 -14.24 5.10 -34.18
N THR A 473 -13.45 5.85 -33.39
CA THR A 473 -13.42 5.75 -31.91
C THR A 473 -13.79 7.04 -31.16
N ASN A 474 -14.34 8.08 -31.81
CA ASN A 474 -14.73 9.32 -31.12
C ASN A 474 -16.22 9.67 -31.25
N LYS A 475 -16.85 9.95 -30.10
CA LYS A 475 -18.18 10.54 -29.94
C LYS A 475 -18.09 12.06 -30.17
N ARG A 476 -18.74 12.57 -31.21
CA ARG A 476 -18.87 14.01 -31.46
C ARG A 476 -20.00 14.54 -30.57
N THR A 477 -19.72 15.50 -29.69
CA THR A 477 -20.73 16.36 -29.09
C THR A 477 -21.32 17.25 -30.18
N THR A 478 -22.57 17.04 -30.55
CA THR A 478 -23.40 18.05 -31.22
C THR A 478 -24.87 17.73 -30.98
N SER A 479 -25.64 18.79 -30.82
CA SER A 479 -27.03 18.87 -30.36
C SER A 479 -28.06 18.32 -31.37
N LYS A 480 -29.21 17.90 -30.80
CA LYS A 480 -30.52 17.56 -31.41
C LYS A 480 -30.69 16.20 -32.12
N GLY A 481 -31.73 15.48 -31.68
CA GLY A 481 -32.62 14.69 -32.55
C GLY A 481 -32.48 13.17 -32.47
N GLU A 482 -33.53 12.54 -31.92
CA GLU A 482 -34.10 11.20 -32.20
C GLU A 482 -33.21 9.97 -32.50
N GLY A 483 -33.51 8.91 -31.74
CA GLY A 483 -33.83 7.58 -32.27
C GLY A 483 -32.70 6.76 -32.90
N GLN A 484 -32.32 5.69 -32.18
CA GLN A 484 -32.24 4.30 -32.68
C GLN A 484 -31.03 3.55 -32.11
N SER A 485 -31.35 2.37 -31.61
CA SER A 485 -30.48 1.37 -30.99
C SER A 485 -29.36 0.91 -31.91
N ASP A 486 -28.14 0.82 -31.38
CA ASP A 486 -27.15 -0.18 -31.80
C ASP A 486 -26.22 -0.51 -30.63
N GLU A 487 -26.06 -1.81 -30.36
CA GLU A 487 -25.14 -2.35 -29.36
C GLU A 487 -23.70 -2.01 -29.73
N SER A 488 -23.17 -0.95 -29.14
CA SER A 488 -21.74 -0.64 -29.23
C SER A 488 -20.98 -1.35 -28.11
N PHE A 489 -20.05 -2.21 -28.54
CA PHE A 489 -19.10 -2.94 -27.71
C PHE A 489 -18.40 -1.97 -26.75
N ASN A 490 -18.74 -2.07 -25.47
CA ASN A 490 -18.38 -1.07 -24.47
C ASN A 490 -16.89 -1.26 -24.07
N LEU A 491 -16.03 -0.52 -24.77
CA LEU A 491 -14.57 -0.60 -24.69
C LEU A 491 -14.06 -0.40 -23.25
N VAL A 492 -14.69 0.47 -22.47
CA VAL A 492 -14.32 0.76 -21.07
C VAL A 492 -14.60 -0.45 -20.17
N THR A 493 -15.74 -1.13 -20.38
CA THR A 493 -16.13 -2.30 -19.58
C THR A 493 -15.30 -3.54 -19.93
N THR A 494 -14.88 -3.66 -21.19
CA THR A 494 -13.96 -4.72 -21.63
C THR A 494 -12.55 -4.44 -21.13
N THR A 495 -12.09 -3.18 -21.17
CA THR A 495 -10.76 -2.79 -20.67
C THR A 495 -10.65 -3.02 -19.16
N ASN A 496 -11.68 -2.69 -18.38
CA ASN A 496 -11.69 -2.94 -16.93
C ASN A 496 -11.74 -4.44 -16.57
N LYS A 497 -12.43 -5.27 -17.37
CA LYS A 497 -12.39 -6.73 -17.20
C LYS A 497 -11.02 -7.33 -17.55
N PHE A 498 -10.33 -6.77 -18.54
CA PHE A 498 -8.98 -7.23 -18.92
C PHE A 498 -7.88 -6.72 -17.97
N VAL A 499 -8.04 -5.54 -17.35
CA VAL A 499 -7.15 -5.07 -16.28
C VAL A 499 -7.23 -6.01 -15.08
N LYS A 500 -8.43 -6.40 -14.64
CA LYS A 500 -8.60 -7.40 -13.57
C LYS A 500 -8.03 -8.78 -13.93
N ILE A 501 -8.27 -9.28 -15.15
CA ILE A 501 -7.69 -10.57 -15.60
C ILE A 501 -6.15 -10.49 -15.71
N ALA A 502 -5.58 -9.32 -16.03
CA ALA A 502 -4.14 -9.10 -16.11
C ALA A 502 -3.47 -8.92 -14.72
N GLU A 503 -4.21 -8.40 -13.75
CA GLU A 503 -3.80 -8.33 -12.34
C GLU A 503 -3.82 -9.72 -11.68
N ASP A 504 -4.87 -10.52 -11.92
CA ASP A 504 -5.01 -11.88 -11.38
C ASP A 504 -4.00 -12.89 -11.96
N LEU A 505 -3.50 -12.65 -13.18
CA LEU A 505 -2.50 -13.50 -13.84
C LEU A 505 -1.05 -12.97 -13.71
N GLY A 506 -0.83 -11.85 -13.02
CA GLY A 506 0.51 -11.30 -12.78
C GLY A 506 1.23 -10.75 -14.03
N ILE A 507 0.49 -10.44 -15.11
CA ILE A 507 1.04 -9.97 -16.39
C ILE A 507 0.93 -8.43 -16.54
N ALA A 508 0.34 -7.73 -15.56
CA ALA A 508 0.23 -6.28 -15.54
C ALA A 508 1.59 -5.53 -15.66
N GLN A 509 2.72 -6.22 -15.41
CA GLN A 509 4.09 -5.67 -15.49
C GLN A 509 4.58 -5.36 -16.91
N TYR A 510 3.83 -5.73 -17.96
CA TYR A 510 4.23 -5.49 -19.37
C TYR A 510 3.30 -4.55 -20.14
N LEU A 511 2.32 -3.93 -19.47
CA LEU A 511 1.42 -2.94 -20.08
C LEU A 511 1.15 -1.78 -19.12
N GLU A 512 2.17 -0.96 -18.87
CA GLU A 512 1.94 0.39 -18.36
C GLU A 512 1.91 1.37 -19.54
N VAL A 513 0.70 1.84 -19.80
CA VAL A 513 0.41 2.93 -20.72
C VAL A 513 0.12 4.13 -19.85
N GLU A 514 1.10 5.02 -19.69
CA GLU A 514 0.79 6.41 -19.38
C GLU A 514 1.89 7.38 -19.82
N GLN A 515 1.88 7.66 -21.13
CA GLN A 515 1.95 9.03 -21.66
C GLN A 515 1.35 9.00 -23.07
N VAL A 516 0.09 9.42 -23.20
CA VAL A 516 -0.64 9.35 -24.47
C VAL A 516 -0.23 10.54 -25.35
N SER A 517 0.84 10.34 -26.11
CA SER A 517 0.94 10.90 -27.45
C SER A 517 -0.12 10.23 -28.33
N SER A 518 -0.79 10.99 -29.20
CA SER A 518 -1.85 10.47 -30.09
C SER A 518 -1.40 9.27 -30.94
N LYS A 519 -0.10 9.16 -31.23
CA LYS A 519 0.48 8.03 -31.96
C LYS A 519 0.69 6.78 -31.08
N THR A 520 0.99 6.95 -29.79
CA THR A 520 1.17 5.85 -28.82
C THR A 520 -0.17 5.19 -28.49
N GLY A 521 -1.24 5.98 -28.41
CA GLY A 521 -2.61 5.46 -28.22
C GLY A 521 -3.08 4.57 -29.38
N THR A 522 -2.83 4.98 -30.63
CA THR A 522 -3.17 4.20 -31.83
C THR A 522 -2.41 2.87 -31.88
N PHE A 523 -1.12 2.88 -31.54
CA PHE A 523 -0.31 1.66 -31.48
C PHE A 523 -0.79 0.69 -30.41
N LEU A 524 -1.12 1.19 -29.22
CA LEU A 524 -1.65 0.37 -28.14
C LEU A 524 -2.98 -0.28 -28.51
N LEU A 525 -3.91 0.49 -29.09
CA LEU A 525 -5.20 -0.05 -29.54
C LEU A 525 -5.01 -1.13 -30.61
N ALA A 526 -4.09 -0.91 -31.55
CA ALA A 526 -3.74 -1.91 -32.56
C ALA A 526 -3.13 -3.18 -31.94
N TRP A 527 -2.27 -3.02 -30.94
CA TRP A 527 -1.64 -4.13 -30.22
C TRP A 527 -2.67 -4.96 -29.44
N ILE A 528 -3.59 -4.30 -28.73
CA ILE A 528 -4.70 -4.95 -28.03
C ILE A 528 -5.61 -5.69 -29.01
N ALA A 529 -6.02 -5.04 -30.12
CA ALA A 529 -6.82 -5.67 -31.16
C ALA A 529 -6.12 -6.91 -31.76
N THR A 530 -4.80 -6.87 -31.88
CA THR A 530 -3.97 -7.97 -32.39
C THR A 530 -3.96 -9.20 -31.45
N LYS A 531 -4.21 -9.03 -30.15
CA LYS A 531 -4.34 -10.14 -29.19
C LYS A 531 -5.61 -10.97 -29.39
N PHE A 532 -6.72 -10.34 -29.79
CA PHE A 532 -7.96 -11.07 -30.10
C PHE A 532 -7.83 -11.98 -31.34
N THR A 533 -6.85 -11.74 -32.20
CA THR A 533 -6.56 -12.60 -33.35
C THR A 533 -5.64 -13.77 -33.04
N GLU A 534 -5.16 -13.90 -31.80
CA GLU A 534 -4.13 -14.87 -31.42
C GLU A 534 -4.51 -16.34 -31.68
N PRO A 535 -5.73 -16.82 -31.31
CA PRO A 535 -6.12 -18.21 -31.61
C PRO A 535 -6.15 -18.51 -33.12
N LEU A 536 -6.66 -17.56 -33.91
CA LEU A 536 -6.74 -17.70 -35.36
C LEU A 536 -5.36 -17.63 -36.02
N ARG A 537 -4.50 -16.71 -35.55
CA ARG A 537 -3.13 -16.55 -36.05
C ARG A 537 -2.27 -17.76 -35.75
N LEU A 538 -2.41 -18.36 -34.57
CA LEU A 538 -1.71 -19.60 -34.21
C LEU A 538 -2.17 -20.75 -35.11
N ALA A 539 -3.49 -20.92 -35.32
CA ALA A 539 -4.03 -21.95 -36.20
C ALA A 539 -3.53 -21.80 -37.65
N LEU A 540 -3.53 -20.59 -38.19
CA LEU A 540 -3.02 -20.31 -39.54
C LEU A 540 -1.52 -20.55 -39.65
N THR A 541 -0.76 -20.18 -38.62
CA THR A 541 0.69 -20.42 -38.57
C THR A 541 0.99 -21.91 -38.61
N ILE A 542 0.29 -22.72 -37.82
CA ILE A 542 0.44 -24.18 -37.80
C ILE A 542 0.12 -24.78 -39.18
N ALA A 543 -0.92 -24.28 -39.87
CA ALA A 543 -1.31 -24.76 -41.19
C ALA A 543 -0.29 -24.41 -42.30
N VAL A 544 0.32 -23.22 -42.25
CA VAL A 544 1.19 -22.70 -43.31
C VAL A 544 2.66 -23.10 -43.11
N THR A 545 3.13 -23.18 -41.87
CA THR A 545 4.54 -23.46 -41.52
C THR A 545 5.11 -24.69 -42.23
N PRO A 546 4.40 -25.84 -42.35
CA PRO A 546 4.96 -27.01 -43.03
C PRO A 546 5.21 -26.78 -44.53
N ARG A 547 4.43 -25.90 -45.18
CA ARG A 547 4.62 -25.57 -46.61
C ARG A 547 5.81 -24.64 -46.80
N ILE A 548 5.96 -23.63 -45.94
CA ILE A 548 7.09 -22.71 -45.96
C ILE A 548 8.40 -23.43 -45.62
N ALA A 549 8.39 -24.33 -44.63
CA ALA A 549 9.57 -25.12 -44.27
C ALA A 549 10.05 -26.03 -45.40
N ARG A 550 9.12 -26.55 -46.22
CA ARG A 550 9.48 -27.31 -47.43
C ARG A 550 10.01 -26.43 -48.55
N LEU A 551 9.44 -25.24 -48.75
CA LEU A 551 9.92 -24.27 -49.73
C LEU A 551 11.36 -23.82 -49.43
N LEU A 552 11.68 -23.65 -48.14
CA LEU A 552 13.01 -23.29 -47.65
C LEU A 552 13.99 -24.47 -47.51
N GLY A 553 13.61 -25.67 -48.00
CA GLY A 553 14.46 -26.86 -47.99
C GLY A 553 14.77 -27.45 -46.60
N ARG A 554 14.07 -27.01 -45.55
CA ARG A 554 14.28 -27.47 -44.16
C ARG A 554 13.43 -28.68 -43.75
N ALA A 555 12.42 -29.02 -44.53
CA ALA A 555 11.56 -30.18 -44.29
C ALA A 555 11.61 -31.18 -45.46
N PRO A 556 11.52 -32.50 -45.19
CA PRO A 556 11.57 -33.53 -46.23
C PRO A 556 10.39 -33.40 -47.22
N LYS A 557 10.65 -33.72 -48.49
CA LYS A 557 9.64 -33.71 -49.56
C LYS A 557 8.56 -34.75 -49.25
N LEU A 558 7.29 -34.40 -49.48
CA LEU A 558 6.19 -35.36 -49.32
C LEU A 558 6.39 -36.53 -50.30
N PRO A 559 6.14 -37.79 -49.87
CA PRO A 559 6.09 -38.90 -50.82
C PRO A 559 4.98 -38.64 -51.86
N PRO A 560 5.16 -39.07 -53.12
CA PRO A 560 4.16 -38.88 -54.16
C PRO A 560 2.82 -39.46 -53.72
N LYS A 561 1.74 -38.68 -53.89
CA LYS A 561 0.37 -39.11 -53.55
C LYS A 561 0.05 -40.40 -54.29
N ALA A 562 0.00 -41.53 -53.58
CA ALA A 562 -0.65 -42.73 -54.09
C ALA A 562 -2.14 -42.44 -54.33
N PRO A 563 -2.72 -42.83 -55.48
CA PRO A 563 -4.14 -42.63 -55.74
C PRO A 563 -4.97 -43.36 -54.68
N GLY A 564 -5.92 -42.60 -54.10
CA GLY A 564 -6.55 -42.92 -52.81
C GLY A 564 -7.43 -44.17 -52.78
N LYS A 565 -7.42 -44.82 -51.61
CA LYS A 565 -8.38 -45.87 -51.16
C LYS A 565 -9.85 -45.42 -51.15
N ILE A 566 -10.14 -44.15 -51.43
CA ILE A 566 -11.51 -43.63 -51.56
C ILE A 566 -12.13 -44.03 -52.92
N ALA A 567 -11.30 -44.24 -53.96
CA ALA A 567 -11.79 -44.75 -55.25
C ALA A 567 -12.22 -46.22 -55.19
N SER A 568 -11.66 -47.04 -54.28
CA SER A 568 -12.05 -48.44 -54.10
C SER A 568 -13.31 -48.65 -53.26
N MET A 569 -13.74 -47.65 -52.47
CA MET A 569 -14.99 -47.72 -51.70
C MET A 569 -16.20 -47.17 -52.48
N ILE A 570 -15.99 -46.22 -53.41
CA ILE A 570 -17.06 -45.71 -54.28
C ILE A 570 -17.37 -46.68 -55.44
N LYS A 571 -16.40 -47.48 -55.90
CA LYS A 571 -16.60 -48.47 -56.97
C LYS A 571 -17.31 -49.77 -56.53
N LYS A 572 -17.59 -49.94 -55.23
CA LYS A 572 -18.28 -51.12 -54.67
C LYS A 572 -19.77 -50.87 -54.37
N GLN A 573 -20.26 -49.63 -54.54
CA GLN A 573 -21.67 -49.27 -54.33
C GLN A 573 -22.43 -48.90 -55.61
N THR A 574 -21.79 -48.96 -56.78
CA THR A 574 -22.43 -48.73 -58.08
C THR A 574 -22.12 -49.88 -59.05
N ALA A 575 -22.77 -51.02 -58.82
CA ALA A 575 -23.07 -52.01 -59.86
C ALA A 575 -24.60 -52.23 -59.89
N PRO A 576 -25.23 -52.35 -61.06
CA PRO A 576 -26.64 -52.01 -61.26
C PRO A 576 -27.59 -53.17 -60.98
N LYS A 577 -28.73 -52.91 -60.33
CA LYS A 577 -29.93 -53.73 -60.48
C LYS A 577 -30.55 -53.41 -61.84
N GLU A 578 -30.31 -54.28 -62.80
CA GLU A 578 -31.06 -54.35 -64.05
C GLU A 578 -32.50 -54.78 -63.73
N LYS A 579 -33.49 -53.97 -64.12
CA LYS A 579 -34.91 -54.35 -64.17
C LYS A 579 -35.24 -54.88 -65.57
N PRO A 580 -36.15 -55.86 -65.67
CA PRO A 580 -36.34 -56.67 -66.86
C PRO A 580 -37.09 -55.90 -67.95
N LYS A 581 -36.73 -56.14 -69.21
CA LYS A 581 -37.61 -55.95 -70.37
C LYS A 581 -37.91 -57.32 -70.96
N ALA A 582 -39.22 -57.59 -71.09
CA ALA A 582 -39.90 -58.62 -71.88
C ALA A 582 -39.50 -60.08 -71.63
#